data_AF-A0A7C7VZ84-F1
#
_entry.id   AF-A0A7C7VZ84-F1
#
_cell.length_a   1.000
_cell.length_b   1.000
_cell.length_c   1.000
_cell.angle_alpha   90.00
_cell.angle_beta   90.00
_cell.angle_gamma   90.00
#
_symmetry.space_group_name_H-M   'P 1'
#
loop_
_entity.id
_entity.type
_entity.pdbx_description
1 polymer ?
#
loop_
_entity_poly.entity_id
_entity_poly.type
_entity_poly.pdbx_seq_one_letter_code
_entity_poly.pdbx_strand_id
1 'polypeptide(L)'
;MRQRPVTRLFLLALALRLTVVLATADLPIGLDDMFQYDMLARSILSGNGYRWYAQEDLDLIQRYIEMDVPPEYDPRGIPTSFRPPLYPAFLALVYAAAGTGPRRFLAARLARA
;
A
#
# COMPACT_ATOMS: atom_id res chain seq x y z
N MET A 1 11.71 -37.38 6.70
CA MET A 1 10.95 -36.37 7.49
C MET A 1 11.88 -35.38 8.21
N ARG A 2 12.74 -34.64 7.49
CA ARG A 2 13.71 -33.67 8.05
C ARG A 2 13.21 -32.22 7.94
N GLN A 3 11.94 -31.98 8.25
CA GLN A 3 11.26 -30.67 8.16
C GLN A 3 11.45 -29.82 9.44
N ARG A 4 11.72 -30.46 10.57
CA ARG A 4 11.73 -29.83 11.92
C ARG A 4 12.61 -28.56 12.05
N PRO A 5 13.85 -28.48 11.52
CA PRO A 5 14.65 -27.27 11.69
C PRO A 5 14.16 -26.10 10.83
N VAL A 6 13.70 -26.37 9.60
CA VAL A 6 13.20 -25.32 8.69
C VAL A 6 11.89 -24.75 9.21
N THR A 7 10.97 -25.59 9.68
CA THR A 7 9.72 -25.12 10.29
C THR A 7 9.97 -24.26 11.53
N ARG A 8 10.92 -24.67 12.41
CA ARG A 8 11.29 -23.86 13.57
C ARG A 8 11.90 -22.52 13.19
N LEU A 9 12.78 -22.52 12.18
CA LEU A 9 13.37 -21.29 11.66
C LEU A 9 12.30 -20.36 11.07
N PHE A 10 11.36 -20.91 10.29
CA PHE A 10 10.23 -20.17 9.75
C PHE A 10 9.37 -19.57 10.86
N LEU A 11 8.96 -20.36 11.85
CA LEU A 11 8.13 -19.89 12.96
C LEU A 11 8.84 -18.82 13.79
N LEU A 12 10.15 -18.97 14.04
CA LEU A 12 10.95 -17.97 14.74
C LEU A 12 11.04 -16.68 13.92
N ALA A 13 11.35 -16.77 12.63
CA ALA A 13 11.43 -15.62 11.75
C ALA A 13 10.07 -14.89 11.63
N LEU A 14 8.97 -15.65 11.51
CA LEU A 14 7.62 -15.12 11.47
C LEU A 14 7.27 -14.42 12.79
N ALA A 15 7.55 -15.04 13.94
CA ALA A 15 7.30 -14.44 15.25
C ALA A 15 8.07 -13.12 15.42
N LEU A 16 9.33 -13.06 15.01
CA LEU A 16 10.13 -11.84 15.04
C LEU A 16 9.53 -10.74 14.14
N ARG A 17 9.15 -11.08 12.91
CA ARG A 17 8.55 -10.11 11.97
C ARG A 17 7.20 -9.60 12.44
N LEU A 18 6.33 -10.49 12.93
CA LEU A 18 5.04 -10.12 13.49
C LEU A 18 5.19 -9.23 14.73
N THR A 19 6.20 -9.48 15.56
CA THR A 19 6.48 -8.63 16.73
C THR A 19 6.73 -7.19 16.30
N VAL A 20 7.56 -6.97 15.26
CA VAL A 20 7.81 -5.61 14.73
C VAL A 20 6.55 -5.00 14.11
N VAL A 21 5.80 -5.77 13.32
CA VAL A 21 4.56 -5.29 12.68
C VAL A 21 3.52 -4.86 13.71
N LEU A 22 3.33 -5.64 14.77
CA LEU A 22 2.36 -5.34 15.83
C LEU A 22 2.85 -4.18 16.71
N ALA A 23 4.14 -4.10 17.03
CA ALA A 23 4.71 -3.00 17.80
C ALA A 23 4.67 -1.66 17.03
N THR A 24 4.57 -1.69 15.70
CA THR A 24 4.50 -0.50 14.83
C THR A 24 3.15 -0.39 14.11
N ALA A 25 2.09 -0.95 14.70
CA ALA A 25 0.78 -1.05 14.05
C ALA A 25 0.22 0.32 13.62
N ASP A 26 0.41 1.34 14.47
CA ASP A 26 -0.10 2.70 14.25
C ASP A 26 0.90 3.62 13.53
N LEU A 27 2.07 3.10 13.13
CA LEU A 27 3.06 3.89 12.42
C LEU A 27 2.51 4.27 11.03
N PRO A 28 2.50 5.56 10.63
CA PRO A 28 2.11 5.95 9.29
C PRO A 28 3.13 5.48 8.24
N ILE A 29 2.77 5.57 6.96
CA ILE A 29 3.73 5.46 5.86
C ILE A 29 4.44 6.80 5.66
N GLY A 30 5.68 6.80 5.18
CA GLY A 30 6.49 8.02 5.11
C GLY A 30 7.39 8.16 3.89
N LEU A 31 7.47 7.14 3.03
CA LEU A 31 8.23 7.23 1.78
C LEU A 31 7.28 7.48 0.62
N ASP A 32 7.71 8.30 -0.34
CA ASP A 32 6.95 8.66 -1.54
C ASP A 32 6.43 7.43 -2.30
N ASP A 33 7.28 6.40 -2.45
CA ASP A 33 6.91 5.16 -3.13
C ASP A 33 5.79 4.40 -2.40
N MET A 34 5.79 4.40 -1.06
CA MET A 34 4.74 3.79 -0.26
C MET A 34 3.40 4.47 -0.49
N PHE A 35 3.37 5.80 -0.59
CA PHE A 35 2.16 6.54 -0.92
C PHE A 35 1.67 6.19 -2.33
N GLN A 36 2.57 6.18 -3.32
CA GLN A 36 2.21 5.85 -4.70
C GLN A 36 1.64 4.43 -4.83
N TYR A 37 2.21 3.45 -4.12
CA TYR A 37 1.67 2.09 -4.09
C TYR A 37 0.29 2.03 -3.42
N ASP A 38 0.07 2.80 -2.34
CA ASP A 38 -1.25 2.93 -1.69
C ASP A 38 -2.30 3.53 -2.63
N MET A 39 -1.96 4.62 -3.33
CA MET A 39 -2.83 5.28 -4.31
C MET A 39 -3.23 4.33 -5.43
N LEU A 40 -2.24 3.63 -6.01
CA LEU A 40 -2.49 2.68 -7.10
C LEU A 40 -3.38 1.53 -6.63
N ALA A 41 -3.14 0.98 -5.44
CA ALA A 41 -3.95 -0.10 -4.88
C ALA A 41 -5.40 0.33 -4.66
N ARG A 42 -5.63 1.53 -4.10
CA ARG A 42 -6.98 2.11 -3.94
C ARG A 42 -7.67 2.34 -5.27
N SER A 43 -6.96 2.90 -6.26
CA SER A 43 -7.49 3.15 -7.61
C SER A 43 -7.88 1.87 -8.35
N ILE A 44 -7.06 0.82 -8.24
CA ILE A 44 -7.37 -0.49 -8.82
C ILE A 44 -8.64 -1.05 -8.16
N LEU A 45 -8.70 -1.01 -6.82
CA LEU A 45 -9.83 -1.55 -6.07
C LEU A 45 -11.14 -0.80 -6.36
N SER A 46 -11.09 0.51 -6.58
CA SER A 46 -12.27 1.32 -6.92
C SER A 46 -12.68 1.21 -8.40
N GLY A 47 -11.95 0.46 -9.22
CA GLY A 47 -12.24 0.31 -10.65
C GLY A 47 -11.82 1.50 -11.51
N ASN A 48 -11.02 2.42 -10.97
CA ASN A 48 -10.51 3.60 -11.70
C ASN A 48 -9.32 3.27 -12.62
N GLY A 49 -8.78 2.04 -12.50
CA GLY A 49 -7.64 1.57 -13.27
C GLY A 49 -6.32 1.97 -12.63
N TYR A 50 -5.25 2.02 -13.44
CA TYR A 50 -3.89 2.26 -12.96
C TYR A 50 -3.57 3.77 -12.91
N ARG A 51 -4.11 4.43 -11.88
CA ARG A 51 -4.02 5.87 -11.66
C ARG A 51 -3.48 6.17 -10.26
N TRP A 52 -2.80 7.30 -10.13
CA TRP A 52 -2.37 7.86 -8.84
C TRP A 52 -2.81 9.32 -8.73
N TYR A 53 -2.65 9.94 -7.56
CA TYR A 53 -3.07 11.34 -7.32
C TYR A 53 -4.56 11.59 -7.58
N ALA A 54 -5.43 10.75 -7.00
CA ALA A 54 -6.86 11.07 -6.92
C ALA A 54 -7.06 12.35 -6.10
N GLN A 55 -8.24 12.97 -6.19
CA GLN A 55 -8.47 14.28 -5.57
C GLN A 55 -8.13 14.27 -4.06
N GLU A 56 -8.51 13.20 -3.35
CA GLU A 56 -8.20 13.02 -1.93
C GLU A 56 -6.69 12.99 -1.61
N ASP A 57 -5.88 12.52 -2.55
CA ASP A 57 -4.42 12.45 -2.41
C ASP A 57 -3.78 13.82 -2.71
N LEU A 58 -4.26 14.51 -3.75
CA LEU A 58 -3.81 15.86 -4.09
C LEU A 58 -4.11 16.85 -2.96
N ASP A 59 -5.31 16.79 -2.37
CA ASP A 59 -5.73 17.64 -1.26
C ASP A 59 -4.81 17.50 -0.03
N LEU A 60 -4.17 16.33 0.13
CA LEU A 60 -3.21 16.07 1.19
C LEU A 60 -1.81 16.55 0.81
N ILE A 61 -1.34 16.27 -0.40
CA ILE A 61 0.02 16.57 -0.86
C ILE A 61 0.22 18.07 -1.11
N GLN A 62 -0.77 18.74 -1.71
CA GLN A 62 -0.70 20.16 -2.06
C GLN A 62 -0.62 21.09 -0.84
N ARG A 63 -0.86 20.58 0.37
CA ARG A 63 -0.63 21.31 1.63
C ARG A 63 0.85 21.50 1.93
N TYR A 64 1.71 20.69 1.33
CA TYR A 64 3.14 20.63 1.63
C TYR A 64 4.02 20.90 0.41
N ILE A 65 3.54 20.59 -0.78
CA ILE A 65 4.31 20.66 -2.03
C ILE A 65 3.42 21.24 -3.13
N GLU A 66 3.89 22.27 -3.83
CA GLU A 66 3.25 22.74 -5.05
C GLU A 66 3.33 21.65 -6.13
N MET A 67 2.18 21.16 -6.57
CA MET A 67 2.08 20.15 -7.62
C MET A 67 1.39 20.74 -8.84
N ASP A 68 2.08 20.71 -9.97
CA ASP A 68 1.48 21.02 -11.27
C ASP A 68 0.53 19.88 -11.67
N VAL A 69 -0.76 20.20 -11.71
CA VAL A 69 -1.79 19.28 -12.15
C VAL A 69 -2.06 19.53 -13.65
N PRO A 70 -2.13 18.48 -14.49
CA PRO A 70 -2.46 18.65 -15.90
C PRO A 70 -3.80 19.39 -16.09
N PRO A 71 -3.94 20.22 -17.14
CA PRO A 71 -5.19 20.95 -17.40
C PRO A 71 -6.41 20.03 -17.55
N GLU A 72 -6.21 18.83 -18.08
CA GLU A 72 -7.24 17.79 -18.29
C GLU A 72 -7.29 16.81 -17.11
N TYR A 73 -7.32 17.35 -15.88
CA TYR A 73 -7.36 16.54 -14.68
C TYR A 73 -8.68 15.78 -14.49
N ASP A 74 -8.58 14.50 -14.16
CA ASP A 74 -9.69 13.66 -13.73
C ASP A 74 -9.61 13.47 -12.21
N PRO A 75 -10.67 13.79 -11.43
CA PRO A 75 -10.69 13.57 -9.98
C PRO A 75 -10.42 12.13 -9.52
N ARG A 76 -10.59 11.15 -10.42
CA ARG A 76 -10.23 9.74 -10.19
C ARG A 76 -8.73 9.48 -10.20
N GLY A 77 -7.93 10.46 -10.62
CA GLY A 77 -6.47 10.42 -10.65
C GLY A 77 -5.88 10.43 -12.05
N ILE A 78 -4.57 10.62 -12.09
CA ILE A 78 -3.75 10.71 -13.30
C ILE A 78 -3.30 9.30 -13.72
N PRO A 79 -3.55 8.87 -14.98
CA PRO A 79 -3.02 7.62 -15.51
C PRO A 79 -1.49 7.57 -15.43
N THR A 80 -0.94 6.40 -15.11
CA THR A 80 0.51 6.22 -15.02
C THR A 80 0.94 4.85 -15.53
N SER A 81 2.24 4.69 -15.75
CA SER A 81 2.92 3.40 -15.99
C SER A 81 4.23 3.29 -15.19
N PHE A 82 4.47 4.20 -14.24
CA PHE A 82 5.77 4.39 -13.60
C PHE A 82 6.15 3.28 -12.60
N ARG A 83 5.15 2.57 -12.06
CA ARG A 83 5.36 1.47 -11.11
C ARG A 83 5.01 0.12 -11.76
N PRO A 84 5.77 -0.95 -11.48
CA PRO A 84 5.37 -2.30 -11.89
C PRO A 84 4.02 -2.71 -11.25
N PRO A 85 3.11 -3.38 -11.99
CA PRO A 85 1.73 -3.54 -11.58
C PRO A 85 1.48 -4.63 -10.51
N LEU A 86 2.40 -5.58 -10.36
CA LEU A 86 2.17 -6.75 -9.49
C LEU A 86 2.02 -6.38 -8.01
N TYR A 87 2.83 -5.45 -7.51
CA TYR A 87 2.75 -5.05 -6.10
C TYR A 87 1.50 -4.22 -5.79
N PRO A 88 1.11 -3.21 -6.60
CA PRO A 88 -0.20 -2.56 -6.50
C PRO A 88 -1.38 -3.53 -6.58
N ALA A 89 -1.34 -4.50 -7.51
CA ALA A 89 -2.40 -5.49 -7.64
C ALA A 89 -2.49 -6.38 -6.39
N PHE A 90 -1.36 -6.82 -5.85
CA PHE A 90 -1.29 -7.53 -4.58
C PHE A 90 -1.89 -6.71 -3.43
N LEU A 91 -1.51 -5.44 -3.29
CA LEU A 91 -2.08 -4.56 -2.27
C LEU A 91 -3.58 -4.35 -2.46
N ALA A 92 -4.06 -4.20 -3.69
CA ALA A 92 -5.48 -4.09 -3.99
C ALA A 92 -6.26 -5.33 -3.50
N LEU A 93 -5.68 -6.54 -3.64
CA LEU A 93 -6.27 -7.76 -3.09
C LEU A 93 -6.30 -7.76 -1.56
N VAL A 94 -5.22 -7.31 -0.92
CA VAL A 94 -5.20 -7.17 0.55
C VAL A 94 -6.27 -6.18 1.02
N TYR A 95 -6.41 -5.05 0.32
CA TYR A 95 -7.39 -4.02 0.63
C TYR A 95 -8.82 -4.45 0.31
N ALA A 96 -9.02 -5.32 -0.69
CA ALA A 96 -10.32 -5.93 -0.95
C ALA A 96 -10.79 -6.80 0.23
N ALA A 97 -9.87 -7.52 0.87
CA ALA A 97 -10.17 -8.35 2.01
C ALA A 97 -10.28 -7.58 3.34
N ALA A 98 -9.42 -6.58 3.56
CA ALA A 98 -9.30 -5.87 4.84
C ALA A 98 -9.99 -4.49 4.87
N GLY A 99 -10.38 -3.95 3.72
CA GLY A 99 -10.87 -2.59 3.54
C GLY A 99 -9.75 -1.55 3.35
N THR A 100 -10.14 -0.36 2.88
CA THR A 100 -9.24 0.80 2.62
C THR A 100 -9.21 1.82 3.77
N GLY A 101 -9.75 1.45 4.93
CA GLY A 101 -9.79 2.32 6.11
C GLY A 101 -8.41 2.62 6.73
N PRO A 102 -8.38 3.26 7.92
CA PRO A 102 -7.13 3.66 8.58
C PRO A 102 -6.16 2.51 8.85
N ARG A 103 -6.67 1.28 9.02
CA ARG A 103 -5.88 0.08 9.32
C ARG A 103 -5.33 -0.64 8.07
N ARG A 104 -5.53 -0.12 6.86
CA ARG A 104 -5.07 -0.76 5.61
C ARG A 104 -3.56 -1.01 5.60
N PHE A 105 -2.78 -0.08 6.16
CA PHE A 105 -1.32 -0.23 6.24
C PHE A 105 -0.89 -1.37 7.16
N LEU A 106 -1.60 -1.57 8.28
CA LEU A 106 -1.39 -2.74 9.12
C LEU A 106 -1.71 -4.03 8.37
N ALA A 107 -2.81 -4.08 7.62
CA ALA A 107 -3.16 -5.25 6.80
C ALA A 107 -2.07 -5.57 5.77
N ALA A 108 -1.56 -4.56 5.06
CA ALA A 108 -0.45 -4.72 4.12
C ALA A 108 0.83 -5.22 4.79
N ARG A 109 1.15 -4.72 6.00
CA ARG A 109 2.32 -5.17 6.77
C ARG A 109 2.17 -6.61 7.25
N LEU A 110 0.98 -7.00 7.72
CA LEU A 110 0.68 -8.36 8.13
C LEU A 110 0.80 -9.35 6.97
N ALA A 111 0.30 -8.98 5.78
CA ALA A 111 0.41 -9.80 4.58
C ALA A 111 1.85 -9.99 4.09
N ARG A 112 2.79 -9.13 4.52
CA ARG A 112 4.22 -9.16 4.12
C ARG A 112 5.15 -9.69 5.23
N ALA A 113 4.64 -9.95 6.43
CA ALA A 113 5.42 -10.51 7.54
C ALA A 113 5.87 -11.94 7.22
#